data_AF-A0AAJ0MAP0-F1
#
_entry.id   AF-A0AAJ0MAP0-F1
#
_cell.length_a   1.000
_cell.length_b   1.000
_cell.length_c   1.000
_cell.angle_alpha   90.00
_cell.angle_beta   90.00
_cell.angle_gamma   90.00
#
_symmetry.space_group_name_H-M   'P 1'
#
loop_
_entity.id
_entity.type
_entity.pdbx_description
1 polymer ?
#
loop_
_entity_poly.entity_id
_entity_poly.type
_entity_poly.pdbx_seq_one_letter_code
_entity_poly.pdbx_strand_id
1 'polypeptide(L)'
;MKLAIFSGALIAVSALASPAPVPRVAVDSSPADRFQRHALTKRATFDGLNCQKVRGEGLFGVIVTGIQQLLLKSGRPSSGPGRAACNLVFCEQGSAIWWCNDNPYSYSLSSYSEIADGAIRIVTSQQCTQASLDRGGAEQRLSGQVFYKEGFNVIVGSC
;
A
#
# COMPACT_ATOMS: atom_id res chain seq x y z
N MET A 1 7.78 69.22 56.29
CA MET A 1 8.76 68.11 56.26
C MET A 1 8.01 66.89 55.74
N LYS A 2 8.27 66.23 54.61
CA LYS A 2 9.49 66.00 53.82
C LYS A 2 9.20 66.18 52.31
N LEU A 3 10.21 66.68 51.61
CA LEU A 3 10.34 66.81 50.17
C LEU A 3 10.87 65.48 49.58
N ALA A 4 10.36 65.02 48.44
CA ALA A 4 11.07 64.07 47.59
C ALA A 4 10.63 64.22 46.12
N ILE A 5 11.64 64.42 45.27
CA ILE A 5 11.61 64.79 43.86
C ILE A 5 11.54 63.50 43.03
N PHE A 6 10.62 63.42 42.06
CA PHE A 6 10.59 62.33 41.08
C PHE A 6 11.59 62.63 39.95
N SER A 7 12.60 61.77 39.80
CA SER A 7 13.46 61.71 38.62
C SER A 7 13.28 60.32 38.02
N GLY A 8 12.59 60.23 36.88
CA GLY A 8 12.30 58.99 36.17
C GLY A 8 12.79 59.10 34.73
N ALA A 9 13.94 58.48 34.45
CA ALA A 9 14.53 58.41 33.12
C ALA A 9 13.75 57.45 32.20
N LEU A 10 13.53 57.86 30.95
CA LEU A 10 13.03 57.00 29.88
C LEU A 10 14.07 55.91 29.56
N ILE A 11 13.66 54.63 29.63
CA ILE A 11 14.43 53.52 29.08
C ILE A 11 13.87 53.22 27.68
N ALA A 12 14.70 53.44 26.66
CA ALA A 12 14.42 53.08 25.27
C ALA A 12 14.43 51.55 25.11
N VAL A 13 13.41 51.01 24.44
CA VAL A 13 13.29 49.58 24.13
C VAL A 13 14.13 49.29 22.88
N SER A 14 15.23 48.57 23.04
CA SER A 14 16.05 48.07 21.91
C SER A 14 15.36 46.88 21.24
N ALA A 15 14.98 47.04 19.98
CA ALA A 15 14.48 45.95 19.13
C ALA A 15 15.64 45.03 18.73
N LEU A 16 15.58 43.75 19.09
CA LEU A 16 16.51 42.72 18.61
C LEU A 16 16.09 42.27 17.21
N ALA A 17 17.02 42.36 16.25
CA ALA A 17 16.85 41.88 14.88
C ALA A 17 16.77 40.34 14.84
N SER A 18 15.83 39.79 14.08
CA SER A 18 15.73 38.34 13.81
C SER A 18 16.84 37.86 12.87
N PRO A 19 17.38 36.64 13.04
CA PRO A 19 18.32 36.06 12.09
C PRO A 19 17.62 35.58 10.82
N ALA A 20 18.26 35.81 9.67
CA ALA A 20 17.81 35.39 8.36
C ALA A 20 17.84 33.84 8.20
N PRO A 21 16.96 33.27 7.34
CA PRO A 21 16.92 31.83 7.12
C PRO A 21 18.13 31.34 6.31
N VAL A 22 18.79 30.28 6.81
CA VAL A 22 19.91 29.60 6.14
C VAL A 22 19.37 28.79 4.94
N PRO A 23 20.00 28.85 3.76
CA PRO A 23 19.60 28.04 2.61
C PRO A 23 19.89 26.54 2.86
N ARG A 24 18.89 25.68 2.67
CA ARG A 24 19.06 24.22 2.78
C ARG A 24 19.79 23.69 1.56
N VAL A 25 20.97 23.12 1.79
CA VAL A 25 21.68 22.27 0.83
C VAL A 25 20.88 20.96 0.66
N ALA A 26 20.66 20.53 -0.58
CA ALA A 26 19.98 19.28 -0.88
C ALA A 26 20.86 18.09 -0.46
N VAL A 27 20.45 17.40 0.61
CA VAL A 27 21.10 16.18 1.10
C VAL A 27 20.58 14.98 0.31
N ASP A 28 21.54 14.20 -0.20
CA ASP A 28 21.39 12.94 -0.92
C ASP A 28 20.43 11.95 -0.21
N SER A 29 19.55 11.31 -1.00
CA SER A 29 18.38 10.60 -0.47
C SER A 29 18.72 9.22 0.11
N SER A 30 18.64 9.12 1.44
CA SER A 30 18.81 7.89 2.24
C SER A 30 17.92 6.71 1.78
N PRO A 31 18.31 5.44 1.99
CA PRO A 31 17.46 4.26 1.78
C PRO A 31 16.08 4.35 2.45
N ALA A 32 15.98 5.05 3.59
CA ALA A 32 14.72 5.33 4.26
C ALA A 32 13.81 6.27 3.43
N ASP A 33 14.38 7.22 2.69
CA ASP A 33 13.65 8.10 1.77
C ASP A 33 13.17 7.33 0.52
N ARG A 34 13.95 6.35 0.04
CA ARG A 34 13.46 5.42 -0.99
C ARG A 34 12.24 4.63 -0.50
N PHE A 35 12.27 4.12 0.73
CA PHE A 35 11.15 3.38 1.33
C PHE A 35 9.91 4.28 1.53
N GLN A 36 10.10 5.51 1.99
CA GLN A 36 9.03 6.49 2.15
C GLN A 36 8.41 6.93 0.81
N ARG A 37 9.22 7.04 -0.26
CA ARG A 37 8.73 7.31 -1.62
C ARG A 37 7.90 6.15 -2.19
N HIS A 38 8.22 4.90 -1.83
CA HIS A 38 7.36 3.75 -2.15
C HIS A 38 6.02 3.80 -1.40
N ALA A 39 6.01 4.28 -0.15
CA ALA A 39 4.77 4.53 0.62
C ALA A 39 3.92 5.72 0.10
N LEU A 40 4.48 6.55 -0.79
CA LEU A 40 3.78 7.65 -1.47
C LEU A 40 3.41 7.34 -2.93
N THR A 41 3.78 6.16 -3.45
CA THR A 41 3.41 5.72 -4.79
C THR A 41 1.95 5.27 -4.74
N LYS A 42 1.01 6.22 -4.82
CA LYS A 42 -0.44 6.02 -4.94
C LYS A 42 -1.00 4.96 -3.96
N ARG A 43 -1.53 5.41 -2.81
CA ARG A 43 -2.31 4.51 -1.92
C ARG A 43 -3.32 3.74 -2.77
N ALA A 44 -3.26 2.42 -2.76
CA ALA A 44 -4.17 1.56 -3.51
C ALA A 44 -5.63 1.98 -3.24
N THR A 45 -6.38 2.31 -4.30
CA THR A 45 -7.78 2.69 -4.21
C THR A 45 -8.66 1.53 -4.68
N PHE A 46 -9.34 0.91 -3.72
CA PHE A 46 -10.21 -0.23 -3.96
C PHE A 46 -11.66 0.22 -4.20
N ASP A 47 -12.35 -0.46 -5.11
CA ASP A 47 -13.78 -0.30 -5.41
C ASP A 47 -14.64 -1.38 -4.77
N GLY A 48 -14.09 -2.55 -4.48
CA GLY A 48 -14.86 -3.65 -3.92
C GLY A 48 -14.01 -4.85 -3.50
N LEU A 49 -14.57 -5.66 -2.61
CA LEU A 49 -14.01 -6.93 -2.16
C LEU A 49 -15.08 -8.01 -2.30
N ASN A 50 -14.76 -9.09 -3.00
CA ASN A 50 -15.59 -10.27 -3.16
C ASN A 50 -14.86 -11.47 -2.55
N CYS A 51 -15.44 -12.10 -1.52
CA CYS A 51 -14.87 -13.25 -0.84
C CYS A 51 -15.38 -14.60 -1.37
N GLN A 52 -16.05 -14.61 -2.53
CA GLN A 52 -16.48 -15.84 -3.19
C GLN A 52 -15.28 -16.63 -3.74
N LYS A 53 -15.46 -17.94 -3.90
CA LYS A 53 -14.47 -18.90 -4.41
C LYS A 53 -14.34 -18.86 -5.93
N VAL A 54 -14.09 -17.67 -6.50
CA VAL A 54 -14.06 -17.46 -7.97
C VAL A 54 -12.97 -18.29 -8.67
N ARG A 55 -11.89 -18.63 -7.95
CA ARG A 55 -10.81 -19.52 -8.43
C ARG A 55 -10.42 -20.52 -7.36
N GLY A 56 -11.37 -21.19 -6.71
CA GLY A 56 -11.06 -22.14 -5.63
C GLY A 56 -10.45 -21.46 -4.38
N GLU A 57 -9.85 -22.24 -3.48
CA GLU A 57 -9.23 -21.72 -2.25
C GLU A 57 -7.73 -22.02 -2.26
N GLY A 58 -6.91 -21.04 -1.89
CA GLY A 58 -5.47 -21.19 -1.64
C GLY A 58 -5.14 -21.33 -0.17
N LEU A 59 -3.96 -21.83 0.15
CA LEU A 59 -3.41 -21.92 1.50
C LEU A 59 -2.93 -20.54 1.98
N PHE A 60 -3.40 -20.10 3.13
CA PHE A 60 -3.08 -18.77 3.68
C PHE A 60 -1.58 -18.51 3.76
N GLY A 61 -0.82 -19.45 4.35
CA GLY A 61 0.63 -19.29 4.49
C GLY A 61 1.35 -19.15 3.15
N VAL A 62 0.93 -19.92 2.14
CA VAL A 62 1.53 -19.89 0.79
C VAL A 62 1.19 -18.58 0.07
N ILE A 63 -0.02 -18.07 0.23
CA ILE A 63 -0.40 -16.76 -0.32
C ILE A 63 0.40 -15.63 0.34
N VAL A 64 0.65 -15.69 1.65
CA VAL A 64 1.51 -14.71 2.35
C VAL A 64 2.95 -14.76 1.81
N THR A 65 3.49 -15.94 1.52
CA THR A 65 4.78 -16.07 0.84
C THR A 65 4.75 -15.40 -0.55
N GLY A 66 3.70 -15.64 -1.33
CA GLY A 66 3.51 -14.99 -2.63
C GLY A 66 3.46 -13.46 -2.53
N ILE A 67 2.77 -12.91 -1.53
CA ILE A 67 2.74 -11.47 -1.24
C ILE A 67 4.16 -10.94 -0.99
N GLN A 68 4.95 -11.60 -0.15
CA GLN A 68 6.32 -11.19 0.15
C GLN A 68 7.21 -11.19 -1.10
N GLN A 69 7.10 -12.22 -1.94
CA GLN A 69 7.83 -12.29 -3.21
C GLN A 69 7.45 -11.14 -4.16
N LEU A 70 6.15 -10.81 -4.26
CA LEU A 70 5.68 -9.70 -5.09
C LEU A 70 6.17 -8.33 -4.59
N LEU A 71 6.25 -8.13 -3.27
CA LEU A 71 6.78 -6.90 -2.69
C LEU A 71 8.27 -6.68 -3.00
N LEU A 72 9.04 -7.76 -3.14
CA LEU A 72 10.46 -7.72 -3.47
C LEU A 72 10.73 -7.71 -4.98
N LYS A 73 9.73 -8.05 -5.80
CA LYS A 73 9.86 -8.18 -7.25
C LYS A 73 9.95 -6.82 -7.92
N SER A 74 11.06 -6.57 -8.60
CA SER A 74 11.26 -5.37 -9.40
C SER A 74 10.50 -5.43 -10.73
N GLY A 75 10.26 -4.26 -11.33
CA GLY A 75 9.64 -4.13 -12.64
C GLY A 75 8.17 -3.70 -12.60
N ARG A 76 7.61 -3.55 -13.80
CA ARG A 76 6.28 -2.99 -14.05
C ARG A 76 5.49 -3.96 -14.92
N PRO A 77 4.67 -4.84 -14.32
CA PRO A 77 3.91 -5.81 -15.10
C PRO A 77 2.91 -5.08 -16.00
N SER A 78 2.71 -5.62 -17.21
CA SER A 78 1.78 -5.10 -18.22
C SER A 78 0.89 -6.25 -18.71
N SER A 79 -0.37 -5.93 -19.00
CA SER A 79 -1.34 -6.88 -19.55
C SER A 79 -2.09 -6.23 -20.70
N GLY A 80 -2.45 -7.04 -21.70
CA GLY A 80 -3.33 -6.61 -22.77
C GLY A 80 -4.76 -6.31 -22.29
N PRO A 81 -5.62 -5.75 -23.16
CA PRO A 81 -7.01 -5.43 -22.84
C PRO A 81 -7.89 -6.67 -22.62
N GLY A 82 -8.94 -6.53 -21.80
CA GLY A 82 -10.09 -7.44 -21.75
C GLY A 82 -10.58 -7.77 -20.34
N ARG A 83 -11.91 -7.78 -20.12
CA ARG A 83 -12.63 -7.91 -18.82
C ARG A 83 -12.29 -9.10 -17.90
N ALA A 84 -11.33 -9.94 -18.27
CA ALA A 84 -10.80 -11.02 -17.45
C ALA A 84 -9.41 -11.47 -17.97
N ALA A 85 -8.63 -10.57 -18.57
CA ALA A 85 -7.28 -10.86 -19.03
C ALA A 85 -6.34 -11.03 -17.82
N CYS A 86 -6.34 -12.23 -17.26
CA CYS A 86 -5.66 -12.58 -16.02
C CYS A 86 -4.27 -13.17 -16.28
N ASN A 87 -3.27 -12.62 -15.62
CA ASN A 87 -1.93 -13.15 -15.55
C ASN A 87 -1.75 -13.91 -14.24
N LEU A 88 -1.18 -15.11 -14.32
CA LEU A 88 -0.68 -15.82 -13.15
C LEU A 88 0.61 -15.15 -12.69
N VAL A 89 0.60 -14.56 -11.51
CA VAL A 89 1.76 -13.79 -10.99
C VAL A 89 2.48 -14.50 -9.86
N PHE A 90 1.83 -15.49 -9.25
CA PHE A 90 2.39 -16.43 -8.29
C PHE A 90 1.57 -17.74 -8.29
N CYS A 91 2.23 -18.89 -8.24
CA CYS A 91 1.62 -20.21 -8.02
C CYS A 91 2.61 -21.12 -7.30
N GLU A 92 2.21 -21.62 -6.14
CA GLU A 92 2.98 -22.58 -5.36
C GLU A 92 2.03 -23.42 -4.53
N GLN A 93 2.30 -24.73 -4.37
CA GLN A 93 1.47 -25.66 -3.57
C GLN A 93 -0.05 -25.55 -3.85
N GLY A 94 -0.43 -25.42 -5.13
CA GLY A 94 -1.83 -25.28 -5.56
C GLY A 94 -2.51 -23.97 -5.11
N SER A 95 -1.74 -22.97 -4.69
CA SER A 95 -2.22 -21.66 -4.24
C SER A 95 -1.67 -20.57 -5.14
N ALA A 96 -2.50 -19.60 -5.52
CA ALA A 96 -2.15 -18.61 -6.53
C ALA A 96 -2.61 -17.19 -6.21
N ILE A 97 -1.85 -16.25 -6.76
CA ILE A 97 -2.23 -14.85 -6.89
C ILE A 97 -2.34 -14.58 -8.39
N TRP A 98 -3.47 -14.02 -8.81
CA TRP A 98 -3.75 -13.62 -10.18
C TRP A 98 -3.94 -12.11 -10.24
N TRP A 99 -3.51 -11.50 -11.34
CA TRP A 99 -3.78 -10.11 -11.66
C TRP A 99 -4.52 -10.01 -12.99
N CYS A 100 -5.71 -9.43 -12.98
CA CYS A 100 -6.57 -9.31 -14.16
C CYS A 100 -6.72 -7.85 -14.57
N ASN A 101 -6.47 -7.55 -15.85
CA ASN A 101 -6.69 -6.23 -16.42
C ASN A 101 -8.06 -6.15 -17.08
N ASP A 102 -9.08 -5.64 -16.40
CA ASP A 102 -10.44 -5.57 -16.95
C ASP A 102 -10.66 -4.35 -17.87
N ASN A 103 -9.64 -3.52 -18.05
CA ASN A 103 -9.70 -2.37 -18.94
C ASN A 103 -9.89 -2.80 -20.40
N PRO A 104 -10.54 -1.94 -21.23
CA PRO A 104 -10.60 -2.14 -22.67
C PRO A 104 -9.29 -1.77 -23.39
N TYR A 105 -8.22 -1.44 -22.66
CA TYR A 105 -6.90 -1.08 -23.17
C TYR A 105 -5.80 -1.79 -22.37
N SER A 106 -4.60 -1.87 -22.95
CA SER A 106 -3.44 -2.42 -22.24
C SER A 106 -3.11 -1.59 -21.01
N TYR A 107 -2.88 -2.25 -19.89
CA TYR A 107 -2.63 -1.58 -18.61
C TYR A 107 -1.32 -2.04 -18.00
N SER A 108 -0.54 -1.09 -17.49
CA SER A 108 0.74 -1.33 -16.83
C SER A 108 0.72 -0.80 -15.42
N LEU A 109 1.07 -1.65 -14.46
CA LEU A 109 1.20 -1.24 -13.06
C LEU A 109 2.47 -0.40 -12.86
N SER A 110 2.48 0.39 -11.80
CA SER A 110 3.68 1.10 -11.33
C SER A 110 4.69 0.16 -10.69
N SER A 111 4.23 -0.94 -10.06
CA SER A 111 5.07 -2.02 -9.54
C SER A 111 4.26 -3.30 -9.26
N TYR A 112 4.95 -4.41 -8.96
CA TYR A 112 4.31 -5.62 -8.42
C TYR A 112 3.71 -5.41 -7.02
N SER A 113 4.12 -4.37 -6.29
CA SER A 113 3.56 -4.03 -4.98
C SER A 113 2.08 -3.70 -5.06
N GLU A 114 1.59 -3.14 -6.17
CA GLU A 114 0.15 -2.91 -6.36
C GLU A 114 -0.65 -4.21 -6.33
N ILE A 115 -0.11 -5.31 -6.86
CA ILE A 115 -0.76 -6.62 -6.78
C ILE A 115 -0.72 -7.14 -5.33
N ALA A 116 0.43 -6.99 -4.68
CA ALA A 116 0.63 -7.41 -3.30
C ALA A 116 -0.35 -6.70 -2.35
N ASP A 117 -0.58 -5.40 -2.52
CA ASP A 117 -1.55 -4.62 -1.75
C ASP A 117 -2.96 -5.20 -1.85
N GLY A 118 -3.35 -5.67 -3.04
CA GLY A 118 -4.65 -6.30 -3.26
C GLY A 118 -4.77 -7.64 -2.55
N ALA A 119 -3.73 -8.47 -2.65
CA ALA A 119 -3.67 -9.74 -1.92
C ALA A 119 -3.63 -9.52 -0.39
N ILE A 120 -2.92 -8.50 0.10
CA ILE A 120 -2.93 -8.07 1.52
C ILE A 120 -4.36 -7.71 1.96
N ARG A 121 -5.10 -6.96 1.13
CA ARG A 121 -6.49 -6.60 1.44
C ARG A 121 -7.40 -7.83 1.57
N ILE A 122 -7.15 -8.89 0.79
CA ILE A 122 -7.90 -10.14 0.87
C ILE A 122 -7.54 -10.92 2.13
N VAL A 123 -6.24 -11.16 2.41
CA VAL A 123 -5.79 -11.98 3.56
C VAL A 123 -6.09 -11.32 4.91
N THR A 124 -6.17 -9.98 4.97
CA THR A 124 -6.51 -9.24 6.20
C THR A 124 -8.02 -9.07 6.40
N SER A 125 -8.84 -9.45 5.42
CA SER A 125 -10.30 -9.40 5.55
C SER A 125 -10.81 -10.59 6.35
N GLN A 126 -11.51 -10.30 7.45
CA GLN A 126 -12.25 -11.32 8.19
C GLN A 126 -13.26 -12.04 7.31
N GLN A 127 -13.94 -11.33 6.39
CA GLN A 127 -14.97 -11.94 5.53
C GLN A 127 -14.39 -13.02 4.61
N CYS A 128 -13.17 -12.82 4.11
CA CYS A 128 -12.51 -13.75 3.20
C CYS A 128 -11.79 -14.89 3.93
N THR A 129 -11.58 -14.77 5.24
CA THR A 129 -10.87 -15.74 6.07
C THR A 129 -11.79 -16.54 7.01
N GLN A 130 -13.00 -16.03 7.31
CA GLN A 130 -13.94 -16.63 8.26
C GLN A 130 -14.33 -18.07 7.89
N ALA A 131 -14.58 -18.35 6.61
CA ALA A 131 -14.99 -19.67 6.13
C ALA A 131 -13.95 -20.78 6.36
N SER A 132 -12.72 -20.42 6.72
CA SER A 132 -11.65 -21.35 7.10
C SER A 132 -11.44 -21.46 8.60
N LEU A 133 -11.78 -20.43 9.37
CA LEU A 133 -11.82 -20.53 10.83
C LEU A 133 -12.92 -21.50 11.28
N ASP A 134 -14.07 -21.49 10.60
CA ASP A 134 -15.22 -22.32 10.95
C ASP A 134 -15.00 -23.82 10.66
N ARG A 135 -14.02 -24.20 9.83
CA ARG A 135 -13.75 -25.61 9.46
C ARG A 135 -12.79 -26.34 10.40
N GLY A 136 -12.22 -25.66 11.40
CA GLY A 136 -11.36 -26.29 12.41
C GLY A 136 -10.15 -27.06 11.86
N GLY A 137 -9.77 -26.84 10.60
CA GLY A 137 -8.70 -27.57 9.91
C GLY A 137 -7.32 -27.00 10.25
N ALA A 138 -6.28 -27.83 10.15
CA ALA A 138 -4.89 -27.45 10.43
C ALA A 138 -4.34 -26.37 9.48
N GLU A 139 -4.94 -26.19 8.30
CA GLU A 139 -4.51 -25.21 7.31
C GLU A 139 -5.64 -24.23 6.96
N GLN A 140 -5.44 -22.95 7.29
CA GLN A 140 -6.35 -21.89 6.90
C GLN A 140 -6.32 -21.70 5.39
N ARG A 141 -7.47 -21.86 4.73
CA ARG A 141 -7.62 -21.59 3.30
C ARG A 141 -8.27 -20.22 3.07
N LEU A 142 -8.14 -19.64 1.91
CA LEU A 142 -8.91 -18.45 1.58
C LEU A 142 -9.14 -18.31 0.09
N SER A 143 -10.15 -17.53 -0.25
CA SER A 143 -10.38 -17.01 -1.58
C SER A 143 -10.80 -15.57 -1.47
N GLY A 144 -10.44 -14.78 -2.46
CA GLY A 144 -11.02 -13.46 -2.60
C GLY A 144 -10.59 -12.79 -3.88
N GLN A 145 -11.32 -11.75 -4.22
CA GLN A 145 -11.06 -10.87 -5.35
C GLN A 145 -11.26 -9.44 -4.89
N VAL A 146 -10.29 -8.59 -5.12
CA VAL A 146 -10.38 -7.15 -4.83
C VAL A 146 -10.26 -6.35 -6.12
N PHE A 147 -11.15 -5.39 -6.29
CA PHE A 147 -11.26 -4.55 -7.47
C PHE A 147 -10.65 -3.18 -7.21
N TYR A 148 -9.92 -2.66 -8.18
CA TYR A 148 -9.30 -1.33 -8.17
C TYR A 148 -10.12 -0.36 -9.03
N LYS A 149 -10.10 0.92 -8.64
CA LYS A 149 -10.76 2.01 -9.41
C LYS A 149 -10.24 2.15 -10.83
N GLU A 150 -9.02 1.69 -11.01
CA GLU A 150 -8.27 1.68 -12.26
C GLU A 150 -8.72 0.59 -13.23
N GLY A 151 -9.76 -0.18 -12.90
CA GLY A 151 -10.30 -1.20 -13.82
C GLY A 151 -9.48 -2.48 -13.90
N PHE A 152 -8.68 -2.78 -12.88
CA PHE A 152 -8.02 -4.08 -12.73
C PHE A 152 -8.42 -4.72 -11.40
N ASN A 153 -8.14 -6.01 -11.24
CA ASN A 153 -8.41 -6.71 -9.99
C ASN A 153 -7.30 -7.72 -9.64
N VAL A 154 -7.27 -8.10 -8.37
CA VAL A 154 -6.38 -9.14 -7.83
C VAL A 154 -7.23 -10.25 -7.26
N ILE A 155 -6.89 -11.50 -7.59
CA ILE A 155 -7.58 -12.70 -7.10
C ILE A 155 -6.59 -13.58 -6.33
N VAL A 156 -7.01 -14.05 -5.16
CA VAL A 156 -6.35 -15.10 -4.39
C VAL A 156 -7.22 -16.36 -4.45
N GLY A 157 -6.60 -17.51 -4.71
CA GLY A 157 -7.29 -18.79 -4.79
C GLY A 157 -6.34 -19.94 -5.10
N SER A 158 -6.80 -20.92 -5.88
CA SER A 158 -5.98 -22.00 -6.40
C SER A 158 -5.30 -21.62 -7.73
N CYS A 159 -4.14 -22.23 -7.95
CA CYS A 159 -3.72 -22.65 -9.29
C CYS A 159 -4.02 -24.14 -9.43
#